data_AF-D8F278-F1
#
_entry.id   AF-D8F278-F1
#
_cell.length_a   1.000
_cell.length_b   1.000
_cell.length_c   1.000
_cell.angle_alpha   90.00
_cell.angle_beta   90.00
_cell.angle_gamma   90.00
#
_symmetry.space_group_name_H-M   'P 1'
#
loop_
_entity.id
_entity.type
_entity.pdbx_description
1 polymer ?
#
loop_
_entity_poly.entity_id
_entity_poly.type
_entity_poly.pdbx_seq_one_letter_code
_entity_poly.pdbx_strand_id
1 'polypeptide(L)'
;MQFKPISIVVLMVFLAVLLFTQPLRAEDQNEKEVPTRFGFGLSYGQSFHPDSKIGFILANYLVMFDYDKIWPHSAPENLRFKLEFSLGSTTTPDNWPMGSAVMMALYYLDFLDSEVVIPYIEGGVGLIYTGFRVEGQGSRLNFNPKAGIGLEFPVGKESLFTSLRWEHLSNAYLNGDNTSVDSVVFMFGAYF
;
A
#
# COMPACT_ATOMS: atom_id res chain seq x y z
N MET A 1 -9.36 32.14 5.94
CA MET A 1 -8.90 30.75 5.66
C MET A 1 -9.53 29.83 6.68
N GLN A 2 -10.62 29.14 6.33
CA GLN A 2 -11.26 28.16 7.21
C GLN A 2 -10.49 26.84 7.07
N PHE A 3 -9.77 26.43 8.10
CA PHE A 3 -9.18 25.09 8.17
C PHE A 3 -10.33 24.06 8.23
N LYS A 4 -10.36 23.13 7.28
CA LYS A 4 -11.35 22.04 7.25
C LYS A 4 -11.14 21.14 8.48
N PRO A 5 -12.20 20.71 9.18
CA PRO A 5 -12.11 19.92 10.42
C PRO A 5 -11.44 18.54 10.25
N ILE A 6 -11.31 18.07 9.00
CA ILE A 6 -10.73 16.75 8.67
C ILE A 6 -9.22 16.70 8.97
N SER A 7 -8.49 17.80 8.82
CA SER A 7 -7.04 17.84 9.07
C SER A 7 -6.68 17.70 10.56
N ILE A 8 -7.59 18.11 11.45
CA ILE A 8 -7.36 18.03 12.91
C ILE A 8 -7.58 16.59 13.40
N VAL A 9 -8.54 15.87 12.83
CA VAL A 9 -8.83 14.48 13.21
C VAL A 9 -7.68 13.55 12.81
N VAL A 10 -7.13 13.70 11.61
CA VAL A 10 -5.96 12.92 11.16
C VAL A 10 -4.74 13.20 12.04
N LEU A 11 -4.50 14.46 12.40
CA LEU A 11 -3.41 14.84 13.29
C LEU A 11 -3.62 14.33 14.72
N MET A 12 -4.85 14.29 15.22
CA MET A 12 -5.16 13.74 16.55
C MET A 12 -5.04 12.21 16.61
N VAL A 13 -5.39 11.49 15.53
CA VAL A 13 -5.12 10.05 15.42
C VAL A 13 -3.61 9.80 15.39
N PHE A 14 -2.85 10.62 14.64
CA PHE A 14 -1.39 10.56 14.61
C PHE A 14 -0.77 10.78 16.00
N LEU A 15 -1.28 11.75 16.77
CA LEU A 15 -0.78 12.04 18.13
C LEU A 15 -1.20 10.99 19.16
N ALA A 16 -2.39 10.40 19.01
CA ALA A 16 -2.90 9.38 19.92
C ALA A 16 -2.13 8.06 19.79
N VAL A 17 -1.70 7.68 18.59
CA VAL A 17 -0.87 6.48 18.37
C VAL A 17 0.53 6.65 18.99
N LEU A 18 1.09 7.87 18.99
CA LEU A 18 2.38 8.17 19.62
C LEU A 18 2.36 8.11 21.16
N LEU A 19 1.19 8.18 21.81
CA LEU A 19 1.07 8.21 23.28
C LEU A 19 0.99 6.82 23.93
N PHE A 20 0.86 5.73 23.16
CA PHE A 20 0.73 4.36 23.70
C PHE A 20 2.00 3.50 23.62
N THR A 21 3.13 4.01 23.10
CA THR A 21 4.35 3.20 22.96
C THR A 21 5.30 3.43 24.13
N GLN A 22 5.29 2.53 25.11
CA GLN A 22 6.37 2.40 26.09
C GLN A 22 7.59 1.76 25.40
N PRO A 23 8.83 2.28 25.57
CA PRO A 23 10.02 1.64 25.03
C PRO A 23 10.40 0.44 25.92
N LEU A 24 9.94 -0.76 25.57
CA LEU A 24 10.52 -1.99 26.08
C LEU A 24 11.65 -2.41 25.13
N ARG A 25 12.89 -2.09 25.54
CA ARG A 25 14.09 -2.55 24.86
C ARG A 25 14.62 -3.82 25.55
N ALA A 26 14.92 -4.79 24.70
CA ALA A 26 15.89 -5.89 24.83
C ALA A 26 15.25 -7.24 24.50
N GLU A 27 15.54 -7.73 23.29
CA GLU A 27 15.81 -9.15 23.10
C GLU A 27 16.82 -9.31 21.96
N ASP A 28 18.03 -9.73 22.31
CA ASP A 28 19.02 -10.31 21.41
C ASP A 28 18.42 -11.56 20.79
N GLN A 29 18.29 -11.67 19.46
CA GLN A 29 18.20 -12.97 18.81
C GLN A 29 18.94 -13.02 17.47
N ASN A 30 19.80 -14.03 17.41
CA ASN A 30 20.68 -14.45 16.33
C ASN A 30 19.88 -15.24 15.28
N GLU A 31 18.88 -14.62 14.66
CA GLU A 31 18.03 -15.28 13.66
C GLU A 31 18.24 -14.66 12.27
N LYS A 32 18.75 -15.47 11.34
CA LYS A 32 18.88 -15.15 9.91
C LYS A 32 17.54 -15.05 9.18
N GLU A 33 16.42 -15.28 9.87
CA GLU A 33 15.10 -15.26 9.26
C GLU A 33 14.38 -13.97 9.60
N VAL A 34 13.96 -13.23 8.58
CA VAL A 34 13.12 -12.05 8.77
C VAL A 34 11.71 -12.54 9.13
N PRO A 35 11.14 -12.15 10.28
CA PRO A 35 9.84 -12.65 10.69
C PRO A 35 8.73 -12.22 9.72
N THR A 36 7.68 -13.03 9.64
CA THR A 36 6.46 -12.65 8.92
C THR A 36 5.78 -11.52 9.68
N ARG A 37 5.53 -10.40 9.00
CA ARG A 37 4.95 -9.19 9.58
C ARG A 37 3.53 -9.01 9.07
N PHE A 38 2.64 -8.60 9.95
CA PHE A 38 1.28 -8.25 9.59
C PHE A 38 1.14 -6.73 9.63
N GLY A 39 0.21 -6.18 8.87
CA GLY A 39 0.04 -4.73 8.85
C GLY A 39 -1.36 -4.30 8.49
N PHE A 40 -1.67 -3.07 8.88
CA PHE A 40 -2.85 -2.35 8.44
C PHE A 40 -2.44 -0.99 7.90
N GLY A 41 -3.13 -0.53 6.87
CA GLY A 41 -2.93 0.82 6.36
C GLY A 41 -4.17 1.40 5.70
N LEU A 42 -4.18 2.71 5.57
CA LEU A 42 -5.21 3.46 4.87
C LEU A 42 -4.59 4.09 3.63
N SER A 43 -5.24 3.88 2.49
CA SER A 43 -4.85 4.46 1.21
C SER A 43 -5.85 5.53 0.80
N TYR A 44 -5.34 6.65 0.28
CA TYR A 44 -6.09 7.64 -0.45
C TYR A 44 -5.52 7.74 -1.87
N GLY A 45 -6.39 7.61 -2.88
CA GLY A 45 -5.99 7.65 -4.27
C GLY A 45 -6.80 8.64 -5.10
N GLN A 46 -6.17 9.12 -6.17
CA GLN A 46 -6.79 10.02 -7.14
C GLN A 46 -6.37 9.59 -8.56
N SER A 47 -7.35 9.42 -9.44
CA SER A 47 -7.10 9.17 -10.85
C SER A 47 -6.50 10.40 -11.54
N PHE A 48 -5.67 10.16 -12.55
CA PHE A 48 -5.21 11.19 -13.48
C PHE A 48 -5.39 10.77 -14.94
N HIS A 49 -5.66 9.48 -15.20
CA HIS A 49 -6.08 8.95 -16.49
C HIS A 49 -7.31 8.05 -16.30
N PRO A 50 -8.31 8.05 -17.21
CA PRO A 50 -8.41 8.88 -18.42
C PRO A 50 -8.74 10.35 -18.09
N ASP A 51 -9.24 10.62 -16.89
CA ASP A 51 -9.43 11.94 -16.32
C ASP A 51 -9.20 11.93 -14.80
N SER A 52 -9.30 13.10 -14.16
CA SER A 52 -9.06 13.26 -12.72
C SER A 52 -10.33 13.28 -11.87
N LYS A 53 -11.36 12.50 -12.23
CA LYS A 53 -12.66 12.55 -11.53
C LYS A 53 -12.82 11.51 -10.42
N ILE A 54 -11.96 10.50 -10.34
CA ILE A 54 -12.12 9.38 -9.41
C ILE A 54 -11.15 9.55 -8.23
N GLY A 55 -11.69 9.89 -7.08
CA GLY A 55 -11.01 9.79 -5.79
C GLY A 55 -11.48 8.54 -5.07
N PHE A 56 -10.62 7.93 -4.22
CA PHE A 56 -10.99 6.74 -3.46
C PHE A 56 -10.22 6.60 -2.16
N ILE A 57 -10.81 5.85 -1.22
CA ILE A 57 -10.18 5.47 0.05
C ILE A 57 -10.30 3.96 0.23
N LEU A 58 -9.20 3.31 0.62
CA LEU A 58 -9.15 1.87 0.89
C LEU A 58 -8.53 1.60 2.26
N ALA A 59 -9.15 0.73 3.04
CA ALA A 59 -8.49 0.06 4.15
C ALA A 59 -7.75 -1.16 3.61
N ASN A 60 -6.54 -1.40 4.11
CA ASN A 60 -5.66 -2.44 3.61
C ASN A 60 -5.19 -3.33 4.75
N TYR A 61 -5.22 -4.63 4.52
CA TYR A 61 -4.56 -5.63 5.34
C TYR A 61 -3.35 -6.17 4.58
N LEU A 62 -2.21 -6.22 5.28
CA LEU A 62 -0.91 -6.53 4.70
C LEU A 62 -0.33 -7.75 5.40
N VAL A 63 0.26 -8.65 4.61
CA VAL A 63 1.08 -9.74 5.12
C VAL A 63 2.40 -9.72 4.38
N MET A 64 3.49 -9.48 5.09
CA MET A 64 4.83 -9.40 4.53
C MET A 64 5.67 -10.60 4.99
N PHE A 65 6.36 -11.19 4.04
CA PHE A 65 7.21 -12.34 4.20
C PHE A 65 8.63 -11.99 3.77
N ASP A 66 9.59 -12.69 4.37
CA ASP A 66 10.88 -12.88 3.73
C ASP A 66 10.67 -13.53 2.35
N TYR A 67 11.39 -13.05 1.34
CA TYR A 67 11.21 -13.51 -0.04
C TYR A 67 11.62 -14.98 -0.19
N ASP A 68 12.76 -15.35 0.40
CA ASP A 68 13.34 -16.69 0.30
C ASP A 68 12.45 -17.77 0.97
N LYS A 69 11.55 -17.37 1.86
CA LYS A 69 10.56 -18.26 2.48
C LYS A 69 9.48 -18.73 1.50
N ILE A 70 9.18 -17.92 0.48
CA ILE A 70 8.07 -18.16 -0.45
C ILE A 70 8.57 -18.69 -1.79
N TRP A 71 9.72 -18.19 -2.26
CA TRP A 71 10.21 -18.47 -3.60
C TRP A 71 11.52 -19.28 -3.56
N PRO A 72 11.59 -20.45 -4.22
CA PRO A 72 12.73 -21.36 -4.12
C PRO A 72 13.94 -20.95 -4.98
N HIS A 73 14.09 -19.66 -5.32
CA HIS A 73 15.23 -19.14 -6.05
C HIS A 73 15.92 -18.04 -5.24
N SER A 74 17.23 -17.92 -5.38
CA SER A 74 18.00 -16.89 -4.69
C SER A 74 17.50 -15.50 -5.06
N ALA A 75 17.19 -14.70 -4.05
CA ALA A 75 16.90 -13.28 -4.17
C ALA A 75 17.88 -12.44 -3.34
N PRO A 76 17.96 -11.12 -3.60
CA PRO A 76 18.66 -10.21 -2.70
C PRO A 76 18.10 -10.26 -1.28
N GLU A 77 18.97 -10.22 -0.26
CA GLU A 77 18.60 -10.31 1.17
C GLU A 77 17.69 -9.18 1.66
N ASN A 78 17.60 -8.08 0.92
CA ASN A 78 16.76 -6.92 1.17
C ASN A 78 15.43 -6.94 0.40
N LEU A 79 15.13 -8.05 -0.30
CA LEU A 79 13.86 -8.25 -0.98
C LEU A 79 12.84 -8.89 -0.02
N ARG A 80 11.63 -8.34 0.00
CA ARG A 80 10.47 -8.89 0.72
C ARG A 80 9.34 -9.17 -0.26
N PHE A 81 8.51 -10.14 0.11
CA PHE A 81 7.27 -10.44 -0.58
C PHE A 81 6.08 -9.98 0.28
N LYS A 82 5.09 -9.32 -0.31
CA LYS A 82 3.92 -8.79 0.41
C LYS A 82 2.63 -9.17 -0.31
N LEU A 83 1.66 -9.66 0.46
CA LEU A 83 0.26 -9.75 0.06
C LEU A 83 -0.49 -8.54 0.63
N GLU A 84 -1.24 -7.85 -0.23
CA GLU A 84 -2.07 -6.70 0.12
C GLU A 84 -3.53 -6.99 -0.26
N PHE A 85 -4.41 -6.94 0.73
CA PHE A 85 -5.85 -7.05 0.55
C PHE A 85 -6.50 -5.72 0.89
N SER A 86 -7.25 -5.15 -0.04
CA SER A 86 -7.83 -3.82 0.13
C SER A 86 -9.34 -3.85 -0.03
N LEU A 87 -10.05 -3.09 0.79
CA LEU A 87 -11.50 -2.88 0.70
C LEU A 87 -11.83 -1.41 0.98
N GLY A 88 -12.76 -0.85 0.22
CA GLY A 88 -13.22 0.52 0.43
C GLY A 88 -14.16 0.98 -0.66
N SER A 89 -14.11 2.28 -0.98
CA SER A 89 -14.96 2.86 -2.01
C SER A 89 -14.31 4.06 -2.68
N THR A 90 -14.84 4.41 -3.85
CA THR A 90 -14.63 5.75 -4.38
C THR A 90 -15.24 6.79 -3.43
N THR A 91 -14.67 7.99 -3.43
CA THR A 91 -15.18 9.19 -2.73
C THR A 91 -15.75 10.20 -3.73
N THR A 92 -15.29 10.15 -4.98
CA THR A 92 -15.86 10.87 -6.12
C THR A 92 -15.90 9.96 -7.36
N PRO A 93 -16.87 10.13 -8.27
CA PRO A 93 -18.06 10.98 -8.13
C PRO A 93 -19.08 10.45 -7.11
N ASP A 94 -19.14 9.12 -6.93
CA ASP A 94 -20.07 8.43 -6.03
C ASP A 94 -19.33 7.45 -5.12
N ASN A 95 -20.03 6.77 -4.21
CA ASN A 95 -19.44 5.77 -3.30
C ASN A 95 -19.54 4.35 -3.87
N TRP A 96 -18.87 4.09 -5.00
CA TRP A 96 -18.81 2.75 -5.58
C TRP A 96 -17.86 1.85 -4.79
N PRO A 97 -18.24 0.60 -4.48
CA PRO A 97 -17.38 -0.31 -3.74
C PRO A 97 -16.14 -0.69 -4.56
N MET A 98 -15.03 -0.89 -3.86
CA MET A 98 -13.76 -1.33 -4.43
C MET A 98 -13.16 -2.43 -3.55
N GLY A 99 -12.52 -3.41 -4.18
CA GLY A 99 -11.80 -4.45 -3.46
C GLY A 99 -10.70 -5.07 -4.30
N SER A 100 -9.54 -5.34 -3.70
CA SER A 100 -8.40 -5.91 -4.42
C SER A 100 -7.60 -6.91 -3.59
N ALA A 101 -6.88 -7.77 -4.30
CA ALA A 101 -5.86 -8.66 -3.76
C ALA A 101 -4.60 -8.57 -4.64
N VAL A 102 -3.46 -8.24 -4.05
CA VAL A 102 -2.25 -7.83 -4.76
C VAL A 102 -1.04 -8.54 -4.19
N MET A 103 -0.19 -9.03 -5.08
CA MET A 103 1.14 -9.53 -4.73
C MET A 103 2.17 -8.47 -5.08
N MET A 104 3.04 -8.15 -4.13
CA MET A 104 4.02 -7.08 -4.21
C MET A 104 5.41 -7.62 -3.84
N ALA A 105 6.43 -7.10 -4.50
CA ALA A 105 7.83 -7.18 -4.09
C ALA A 105 8.26 -5.83 -3.53
N LEU A 106 8.96 -5.83 -2.40
CA LEU A 106 9.54 -4.64 -1.78
C LEU A 106 11.05 -4.82 -1.70
N TYR A 107 11.80 -3.84 -2.14
CA TYR A 107 13.26 -3.85 -2.08
C TYR A 107 13.73 -2.69 -1.20
N TYR A 108 14.31 -3.01 -0.05
CA TYR A 108 14.82 -2.03 0.90
C TYR A 108 16.17 -1.47 0.41
N LEU A 109 16.33 -0.16 0.51
CA LEU A 109 17.49 0.55 -0.01
C LEU A 109 18.52 0.75 1.11
N ASP A 110 19.24 -0.32 1.46
CA ASP A 110 20.18 -0.36 2.59
C ASP A 110 21.22 0.78 2.57
N PHE A 111 21.61 1.27 1.39
CA PHE A 111 22.55 2.38 1.24
C PHE A 111 22.01 3.76 1.67
N LEU A 112 20.69 3.87 1.87
CA LEU A 112 20.00 5.06 2.38
C LEU A 112 19.38 4.81 3.76
N ASP A 113 19.61 3.63 4.34
CA ASP A 113 19.04 3.24 5.61
C ASP A 113 19.65 4.04 6.78
N SER A 114 18.83 4.27 7.80
CA SER A 114 19.20 4.96 9.04
C SER A 114 18.38 4.41 10.20
N GLU A 115 18.80 4.69 11.43
CA GLU A 115 18.06 4.26 12.63
C GLU A 115 16.61 4.79 12.71
N VAL A 116 16.27 5.82 11.92
CA VAL A 116 14.98 6.52 11.98
C VAL A 116 14.12 6.23 10.74
N VAL A 117 14.73 6.00 9.60
CA VAL A 117 14.05 5.89 8.31
C VAL A 117 14.69 4.80 7.46
N ILE A 118 13.87 3.85 7.03
CA ILE A 118 14.24 2.75 6.14
C ILE A 118 13.49 2.92 4.80
N PRO A 119 14.14 3.44 3.77
CA PRO A 119 13.52 3.64 2.47
C PRO A 119 13.42 2.33 1.66
N TYR A 120 12.36 2.19 0.86
CA TYR A 120 12.17 1.06 -0.04
C TYR A 120 11.50 1.48 -1.35
N ILE A 121 11.69 0.65 -2.37
CA ILE A 121 10.88 0.67 -3.59
C ILE A 121 9.96 -0.55 -3.61
N GLU A 122 8.81 -0.45 -4.27
CA GLU A 122 7.88 -1.55 -4.37
C GLU A 122 7.23 -1.65 -5.74
N GLY A 123 6.87 -2.87 -6.12
CA GLY A 123 6.17 -3.14 -7.37
C GLY A 123 5.45 -4.47 -7.34
N GLY A 124 4.34 -4.57 -8.05
CA GLY A 124 3.54 -5.77 -8.03
C GLY A 124 2.32 -5.73 -8.93
N VAL A 125 1.54 -6.79 -8.87
CA VAL A 125 0.34 -6.96 -9.68
C VAL A 125 -0.71 -7.75 -8.90
N GLY A 126 -1.97 -7.45 -9.17
CA GLY A 126 -3.09 -8.08 -8.50
C GLY A 126 -4.34 -8.06 -9.35
N LEU A 127 -5.45 -8.40 -8.71
CA LEU A 127 -6.79 -8.24 -9.23
C LEU A 127 -7.56 -7.23 -8.39
N ILE A 128 -8.37 -6.41 -9.06
CA ILE A 128 -9.25 -5.43 -8.45
C ILE A 128 -10.64 -5.50 -9.06
N TYR A 129 -11.64 -5.43 -8.18
CA TYR A 129 -13.02 -5.16 -8.53
C TYR A 129 -13.35 -3.70 -8.24
N THR A 130 -14.01 -3.04 -9.20
CA THR A 130 -14.57 -1.69 -9.05
C THR A 130 -16.07 -1.69 -9.32
N GLY A 131 -16.85 -1.01 -8.47
CA GLY A 131 -18.29 -0.82 -8.70
C GLY A 131 -18.60 0.09 -9.89
N PHE A 132 -17.64 0.91 -10.30
CA PHE A 132 -17.71 1.78 -11.47
C PHE A 132 -17.04 1.17 -12.70
N ARG A 133 -17.30 1.77 -13.87
CA ARG A 133 -16.51 1.63 -15.10
C ARG A 133 -16.35 3.00 -15.73
N VAL A 134 -15.16 3.34 -16.18
CA VAL A 134 -14.98 4.48 -17.09
C VAL A 134 -15.44 4.10 -18.50
N GLU A 135 -15.71 5.11 -19.33
CA GLU A 135 -16.09 4.89 -20.72
C GLU A 135 -15.01 4.08 -21.45
N GLY A 136 -15.41 2.99 -22.10
CA GLY A 136 -14.50 2.06 -22.77
C GLY A 136 -13.68 1.14 -21.85
N GLN A 137 -13.93 1.05 -20.53
CA GLN A 137 -13.15 0.15 -19.65
C GLN A 137 -13.43 -1.34 -19.85
N GLY A 138 -14.55 -1.72 -20.48
CA GLY A 138 -14.96 -3.11 -20.73
C GLY A 138 -15.41 -3.90 -19.49
N SER A 139 -14.59 -3.93 -18.43
CA SER A 139 -14.76 -4.79 -17.25
C SER A 139 -14.74 -4.03 -15.91
N ARG A 140 -15.46 -4.57 -14.92
CA ARG A 140 -15.35 -4.18 -13.49
C ARG A 140 -14.26 -4.93 -12.74
N LEU A 141 -13.86 -6.10 -13.26
CA LEU A 141 -12.74 -6.88 -12.75
C LEU A 141 -11.53 -6.63 -13.65
N ASN A 142 -10.46 -6.09 -13.09
CA ASN A 142 -9.27 -5.65 -13.82
C ASN A 142 -8.01 -6.17 -13.11
N PHE A 143 -6.90 -6.23 -13.85
CA PHE A 143 -5.58 -6.29 -13.26
C PHE A 143 -5.22 -4.93 -12.66
N ASN A 144 -4.42 -4.94 -11.59
CA ASN A 144 -3.91 -3.73 -10.97
C ASN A 144 -2.38 -3.71 -10.78
N PRO A 145 -1.56 -3.56 -11.85
CA PRO A 145 -0.14 -3.27 -11.66
C PRO A 145 0.05 -2.05 -10.75
N LYS A 146 0.97 -2.18 -9.79
CA LYS A 146 1.36 -1.11 -8.85
C LYS A 146 2.87 -0.94 -8.87
N ALA A 147 3.34 0.29 -8.73
CA ALA A 147 4.75 0.61 -8.51
C ALA A 147 4.87 1.86 -7.64
N GLY A 148 5.86 1.91 -6.76
CA GLY A 148 5.99 3.03 -5.84
C GLY A 148 7.27 3.05 -5.04
N ILE A 149 7.32 4.04 -4.16
CA ILE A 149 8.37 4.24 -3.18
C ILE A 149 7.72 4.37 -1.80
N GLY A 150 8.43 3.95 -0.77
CA GLY A 150 7.97 4.12 0.59
C GLY A 150 9.09 4.28 1.59
N LEU A 151 8.69 4.63 2.81
CA LEU A 151 9.55 4.80 3.96
C LEU A 151 8.93 4.02 5.11
N GLU A 152 9.76 3.28 5.84
CA GLU A 152 9.40 2.76 7.16
C GLU A 152 10.12 3.53 8.26
N PHE A 153 9.45 3.66 9.40
CA PHE A 153 9.93 4.33 10.59
C PHE A 153 9.86 3.31 11.73
N PRO A 154 10.99 2.75 12.18
CA PRO A 154 11.02 1.80 13.29
C PRO A 154 10.48 2.44 14.57
N VAL A 155 9.53 1.77 15.24
CA VAL A 155 8.95 2.20 16.52
C VAL A 155 8.88 1.00 17.46
N GLY A 156 9.96 0.77 18.23
CA GLY A 156 10.06 -0.38 19.12
C GLY A 156 10.16 -1.70 18.33
N LYS A 157 9.19 -2.60 18.52
CA LYS A 157 9.08 -3.86 17.75
C LYS A 157 8.22 -3.72 16.48
N GLU A 158 7.56 -2.58 16.32
CA GLU A 158 6.67 -2.28 15.19
C GLU A 158 7.36 -1.31 14.22
N SER A 159 6.75 -1.07 13.05
CA SER A 159 7.13 0.09 12.22
C SER A 159 5.90 0.82 11.72
N LEU A 160 5.98 2.14 11.67
CA LEU A 160 5.07 2.94 10.87
C LEU A 160 5.60 2.97 9.44
N PHE A 161 4.72 3.12 8.46
CA PHE A 161 5.17 3.30 7.08
C PHE A 161 4.31 4.31 6.33
N THR A 162 4.91 4.84 5.27
CA THR A 162 4.23 5.62 4.24
C THR A 162 4.69 5.16 2.86
N SER A 163 3.83 5.27 1.86
CA SER A 163 4.19 5.00 0.47
C SER A 163 3.43 5.90 -0.50
N LEU A 164 4.10 6.27 -1.58
CA LEU A 164 3.51 6.93 -2.74
C LEU A 164 3.61 5.97 -3.94
N ARG A 165 2.47 5.69 -4.55
CA ARG A 165 2.33 4.65 -5.58
C ARG A 165 1.63 5.20 -6.81
N TRP A 166 2.02 4.65 -7.95
CA TRP A 166 1.20 4.60 -9.14
C TRP A 166 0.44 3.28 -9.17
N GLU A 167 -0.84 3.34 -9.53
CA GLU A 167 -1.70 2.17 -9.76
C GLU A 167 -2.35 2.27 -11.14
N HIS A 168 -2.32 1.17 -11.88
CA HIS A 168 -2.91 1.06 -13.21
C HIS A 168 -3.98 -0.01 -13.23
N LEU A 169 -5.18 0.33 -13.70
CA LEU A 169 -6.28 -0.61 -13.85
C LEU A 169 -6.49 -0.91 -15.34
N SER A 170 -6.42 -2.16 -15.72
CA SER A 170 -6.78 -2.59 -17.08
C SER A 170 -7.26 -4.05 -17.11
N ASN A 171 -8.10 -4.39 -18.09
CA ASN A 171 -8.56 -5.76 -18.31
C ASN A 171 -7.67 -6.53 -19.30
N ALA A 172 -6.57 -5.93 -19.77
CA ALA A 172 -5.66 -6.49 -20.77
C ALA A 172 -6.35 -6.94 -22.07
N TYR A 173 -7.40 -6.22 -22.49
CA TYR A 173 -8.26 -6.54 -23.64
C TYR A 173 -8.99 -7.89 -23.56
N LEU A 174 -9.12 -8.47 -22.35
CA LEU A 174 -9.86 -9.72 -22.16
C LEU A 174 -11.39 -9.56 -22.30
N ASN A 175 -11.89 -8.32 -22.36
CA ASN A 175 -13.31 -8.03 -22.50
C ASN A 175 -13.62 -6.87 -23.46
N GLY A 176 -13.09 -6.96 -24.68
CA GLY A 176 -13.35 -5.99 -25.75
C GLY A 176 -12.59 -4.69 -25.55
N ASP A 177 -13.27 -3.67 -25.01
CA ASP A 177 -12.67 -2.35 -24.77
C ASP A 177 -11.78 -2.36 -23.51
N ASN A 178 -10.75 -1.52 -23.46
CA ASN A 178 -9.77 -1.50 -22.36
C ASN A 178 -9.20 -0.09 -22.08
N THR A 179 -10.07 0.91 -21.95
CA THR A 179 -9.67 2.21 -21.37
C THR A 179 -9.14 1.96 -19.96
N SER A 180 -7.87 2.27 -19.73
CA SER A 180 -7.24 2.11 -18.43
C SER A 180 -7.62 3.24 -17.48
N VAL A 181 -7.45 2.99 -16.18
CA VAL A 181 -7.49 4.03 -15.16
C VAL A 181 -6.14 4.05 -14.44
N ASP A 182 -5.46 5.19 -14.49
CA ASP A 182 -4.20 5.38 -13.79
C ASP A 182 -4.39 6.36 -12.64
N SER A 183 -3.85 5.99 -11.48
CA SER A 183 -4.02 6.72 -10.23
C SER A 183 -2.70 6.92 -9.51
N VAL A 184 -2.61 8.02 -8.77
CA VAL A 184 -1.61 8.21 -7.72
C VAL A 184 -2.25 7.88 -6.38
N VAL A 185 -1.55 7.12 -5.56
CA VAL A 185 -2.05 6.63 -4.28
C VAL A 185 -1.04 6.91 -3.19
N PHE A 186 -1.49 7.58 -2.15
CA PHE A 186 -0.76 7.74 -0.90
C PHE A 186 -1.31 6.73 0.11
N MET A 187 -0.42 6.01 0.79
CA MET A 187 -0.79 5.07 1.83
C MET A 187 0.05 5.32 3.07
N PHE A 188 -0.56 5.18 4.24
CA PHE A 188 0.14 5.15 5.51
C PHE A 188 -0.41 4.01 6.38
N GLY A 189 0.41 3.51 7.29
CA GLY A 189 -0.01 2.40 8.15
C GLY A 189 1.05 1.99 9.15
N ALA A 190 0.86 0.79 9.69
CA ALA A 190 1.79 0.16 10.61
C ALA A 190 1.95 -1.32 10.30
N TYR A 191 3.15 -1.84 10.58
CA TYR A 191 3.47 -3.26 10.62
C TYR A 191 3.80 -3.69 12.05
N PHE A 192 3.35 -4.89 12.43
CA PHE A 192 3.50 -5.51 13.74
C PHE A 192 3.90 -6.99 13.61
#